data_AF-A0A378V0W4-F1
#
_entry.id   AF-A0A378V0W4-F1
#
_cell.length_a   1.000
_cell.length_b   1.000
_cell.length_c   1.000
_cell.angle_alpha   90.00
_cell.angle_beta   90.00
_cell.angle_gamma   90.00
#
_symmetry.space_group_name_H-M   'P 1'
#
loop_
_entity.id
_entity.type
_entity.pdbx_description
1 polymer ?
#
loop_
_entity_poly.entity_id
_entity_poly.type
_entity_poly.pdbx_seq_one_letter_code
_entity_poly.pdbx_strand_id
1 'polypeptide(L)'
;MVHAQFDPTARQALAATAVEAKTRKDLTWQQIADAAELSPAFVTAAVLGQHALPARSAEAVAALLGLDDDAALLLQTIPIRGSIPGGIPTDPTIYRFYEMLQVYGTTLKALVHEQFGDGIISAINFKLDVRKVADPEGGERAVITLDGKYLPPNPFDRVRYRGGLMDFAQRTIDIARQNVAEGGRPFATVIVKNGEILAESPNLVAQTHDPTAHAEILAIRKACTRIGTEHLIGATIYVLAQPCPMCLGSLYYCSPDEVVFLTTRDAYEPHYVDDRKYFELNMFYDEFAKPWDQRRLPMRYEPRDAAVDVYKLWQERNGGERRVPGAPTSTRPGKNPRGE
;
A
#
# COMPACT_ATOMS: atom_id res chain seq x y z
N MET A 1 -26.72 14.01 11.63
CA MET A 1 -25.81 13.70 10.50
C MET A 1 -24.57 13.05 11.11
N VAL A 2 -24.03 11.96 10.55
CA VAL A 2 -22.86 11.30 11.15
C VAL A 2 -21.61 12.10 10.79
N HIS A 3 -20.91 12.61 11.80
CA HIS A 3 -19.68 13.39 11.63
C HIS A 3 -18.45 12.52 11.94
N ALA A 4 -17.32 12.81 11.30
CA ALA A 4 -16.06 12.11 11.51
C ALA A 4 -14.97 13.09 11.98
N GLN A 5 -14.09 12.62 12.86
CA GLN A 5 -12.95 13.38 13.35
C GLN A 5 -11.80 13.34 12.32
N PHE A 6 -11.04 14.44 12.25
CA PHE A 6 -9.85 14.53 11.39
C PHE A 6 -8.55 14.20 12.14
N ASP A 7 -8.56 14.22 13.47
CA ASP A 7 -7.46 13.82 14.36
C ASP A 7 -8.00 13.13 15.63
N PRO A 8 -7.16 12.46 16.45
CA PRO A 8 -7.64 11.76 17.65
C PRO A 8 -7.71 12.65 18.91
N THR A 9 -7.21 13.89 18.88
CA THR A 9 -6.94 14.73 20.05
C THR A 9 -8.20 15.01 20.85
N ALA A 10 -9.29 15.43 20.19
CA ALA A 10 -10.54 15.74 20.88
C ALA A 10 -11.12 14.50 21.60
N ARG A 11 -11.04 13.33 20.96
CA ARG A 11 -11.54 12.07 21.53
C ARG A 11 -10.67 11.54 22.65
N GLN A 12 -9.36 11.76 22.60
CA GLN A 12 -8.44 11.43 23.69
C GLN A 12 -8.66 12.31 24.91
N ALA A 13 -8.87 13.62 24.72
CA ALA A 13 -9.21 14.54 25.80
C ALA A 13 -10.52 14.12 26.48
N LEU A 14 -11.56 13.83 25.69
CA LEU A 14 -12.84 13.35 26.22
C LEU A 14 -12.69 12.01 26.97
N ALA A 15 -11.90 11.07 26.45
CA ALA A 15 -11.65 9.79 27.11
C ALA A 15 -11.02 9.98 28.50
N ALA A 16 -10.05 10.90 28.63
CA ALA A 16 -9.46 11.22 29.93
C ALA A 16 -10.52 11.75 30.92
N THR A 17 -11.32 12.74 30.49
CA THR A 17 -12.42 13.29 31.31
C THR A 17 -13.45 12.23 31.71
N ALA A 18 -13.82 11.35 30.78
CA ALA A 18 -14.77 10.27 31.04
C ALA A 18 -14.23 9.24 32.05
N VAL A 19 -12.94 8.88 31.96
CA VAL A 19 -12.30 7.96 32.91
C VAL A 19 -12.17 8.59 34.30
N GLU A 20 -11.83 9.88 34.39
CA GLU A 20 -11.85 10.63 35.65
C GLU A 20 -13.25 10.67 36.28
N ALA A 21 -14.29 10.94 35.47
CA ALA A 21 -15.68 10.92 35.92
C ALA A 21 -16.12 9.54 36.42
N LYS A 22 -15.81 8.48 35.66
CA LYS A 22 -16.03 7.08 36.06
C LYS A 22 -15.38 6.79 37.42
N THR A 23 -14.16 7.26 37.62
CA THR A 23 -13.37 7.04 38.85
C THR A 23 -13.99 7.78 40.03
N ARG A 24 -14.34 9.06 39.87
CA ARG A 24 -15.00 9.86 40.92
C ARG A 24 -16.35 9.29 41.37
N LYS A 25 -17.08 8.68 40.43
CA LYS A 25 -18.40 8.07 40.70
C LYS A 25 -18.33 6.60 41.08
N ASP A 26 -17.14 6.02 41.18
CA ASP A 26 -16.88 4.59 41.46
C ASP A 26 -17.70 3.64 40.56
N LEU A 27 -17.78 3.97 39.27
CA LEU A 27 -18.54 3.19 38.29
C LEU A 27 -17.68 2.10 37.67
N THR A 28 -18.29 0.95 37.40
CA THR A 28 -17.72 -0.12 36.58
C THR A 28 -17.98 0.12 35.09
N TRP A 29 -17.16 -0.50 34.23
CA TRP A 29 -17.42 -0.47 32.78
C TRP A 29 -18.73 -1.20 32.41
N GLN A 30 -19.13 -2.21 33.19
CA GLN A 30 -20.40 -2.91 33.01
C GLN A 30 -21.58 -1.95 33.22
N GLN A 31 -21.59 -1.16 34.30
CA GLN A 31 -22.67 -0.20 34.55
C GLN A 31 -22.78 0.86 33.43
N ILE A 32 -21.65 1.31 32.88
CA ILE A 32 -21.65 2.26 31.75
C ILE A 32 -22.21 1.59 30.50
N ALA A 33 -21.89 0.32 30.27
CA ALA A 33 -22.39 -0.45 29.14
C ALA A 33 -23.88 -0.76 29.24
N ASP A 34 -24.36 -1.09 30.44
CA ASP A 34 -25.78 -1.32 30.73
C ASP A 34 -26.61 -0.07 30.44
N ALA A 35 -26.11 1.12 30.82
CA ALA A 35 -26.75 2.39 30.49
C ALA A 35 -26.78 2.68 28.98
N ALA A 36 -25.79 2.21 28.24
CA ALA A 36 -25.72 2.35 26.79
C ALA A 36 -26.56 1.30 26.03
N GLU A 37 -27.05 0.26 26.71
CA GLU A 37 -27.73 -0.92 26.15
C GLU A 37 -26.86 -1.65 25.10
N LEU A 38 -25.54 -1.71 25.31
CA LEU A 38 -24.56 -2.27 24.36
C LEU A 38 -23.50 -3.10 25.10
N SER A 39 -22.67 -3.84 24.37
CA SER A 39 -21.67 -4.71 25.00
C SER A 39 -20.59 -3.92 25.75
N PRO A 40 -20.07 -4.43 26.89
CA PRO A 40 -19.02 -3.77 27.65
C PRO A 40 -17.78 -3.43 26.83
N ALA A 41 -17.32 -4.36 26.00
CA ALA A 41 -16.15 -4.15 25.13
C ALA A 41 -16.38 -3.00 24.14
N PHE A 42 -17.56 -2.95 23.49
CA PHE A 42 -17.87 -1.92 22.51
C PHE A 42 -18.00 -0.54 23.17
N VAL A 43 -18.73 -0.45 24.28
CA VAL A 43 -18.97 0.82 24.98
C VAL A 43 -17.68 1.34 25.60
N THR A 44 -16.88 0.46 26.23
CA THR A 44 -15.57 0.83 26.78
C THR A 44 -14.66 1.36 25.68
N ALA A 45 -14.57 0.65 24.54
CA ALA A 45 -13.78 1.12 23.41
C ALA A 45 -14.30 2.44 22.82
N ALA A 46 -15.62 2.67 22.80
CA ALA A 46 -16.20 3.94 22.39
C ALA A 46 -15.83 5.08 23.35
N VAL A 47 -15.97 4.88 24.66
CA VAL A 47 -15.57 5.88 25.66
C VAL A 47 -14.06 6.18 25.58
N LEU A 48 -13.24 5.16 25.31
CA LEU A 48 -11.79 5.30 25.10
C LEU A 48 -11.39 5.78 23.68
N GLY A 49 -12.34 6.30 22.91
CA GLY A 49 -12.04 6.99 21.65
C GLY A 49 -11.96 6.11 20.39
N GLN A 50 -12.33 4.83 20.45
CA GLN A 50 -12.10 3.86 19.35
C GLN A 50 -13.37 3.49 18.57
N HIS A 51 -14.56 3.80 19.10
CA HIS A 51 -15.84 3.63 18.40
C HIS A 51 -16.76 4.84 18.57
N ALA A 52 -17.73 4.96 17.69
CA ALA A 52 -18.84 5.91 17.83
C ALA A 52 -20.01 5.21 18.55
N LEU A 53 -20.71 5.94 19.41
CA LEU A 53 -21.96 5.48 20.01
C LEU A 53 -23.17 6.00 19.19
N PRO A 54 -24.26 5.22 19.09
CA PRO A 54 -25.56 5.75 18.67
C PRO A 54 -26.02 6.89 19.60
N ALA A 55 -26.80 7.84 19.07
CA ALA A 55 -27.21 9.04 19.81
C ALA A 55 -27.79 8.76 21.20
N ARG A 56 -28.79 7.88 21.30
CA ARG A 56 -29.42 7.48 22.57
C ARG A 56 -28.40 6.90 23.57
N SER A 57 -27.48 6.05 23.10
CA SER A 57 -26.44 5.46 23.94
C SER A 57 -25.41 6.51 24.39
N ALA A 58 -25.05 7.45 23.50
CA ALA A 58 -24.12 8.54 23.81
C ALA A 58 -24.70 9.48 24.88
N GLU A 59 -25.97 9.86 24.74
CA GLU A 59 -26.70 10.68 25.72
C GLU A 59 -26.78 9.98 27.09
N ALA A 60 -27.13 8.69 27.11
CA ALA A 60 -27.20 7.92 28.35
C ALA A 60 -25.84 7.80 29.05
N VAL A 61 -24.76 7.55 28.29
CA VAL A 61 -23.39 7.49 28.83
C VAL A 61 -22.94 8.86 29.33
N ALA A 62 -23.20 9.93 28.57
CA ALA A 62 -22.87 11.29 28.97
C ALA A 62 -23.60 11.69 30.27
N ALA A 63 -24.90 11.42 30.36
CA ALA A 63 -25.68 11.68 31.56
C ALA A 63 -25.15 10.90 32.78
N LEU A 64 -24.88 9.60 32.63
CA LEU A 64 -24.34 8.77 33.70
C LEU A 64 -22.97 9.28 34.18
N LEU A 65 -22.10 9.69 33.26
CA LEU A 65 -20.77 10.22 33.58
C LEU A 65 -20.81 11.70 34.01
N GLY A 66 -21.91 12.42 33.79
CA GLY A 66 -22.02 13.86 34.06
C GLY A 66 -21.19 14.70 33.08
N LEU A 67 -21.19 14.30 31.81
CA LEU A 67 -20.57 15.02 30.70
C LEU A 67 -21.60 15.95 30.04
N ASP A 68 -21.14 17.01 29.37
CA ASP A 68 -22.00 17.98 28.69
C ASP A 68 -22.53 17.48 27.33
N ASP A 69 -23.38 18.29 26.71
CA ASP A 69 -24.01 17.97 25.43
C ASP A 69 -22.98 17.87 24.28
N ASP A 70 -21.92 18.68 24.34
CA ASP A 70 -20.82 18.64 23.37
C ASP A 70 -20.05 17.31 23.46
N ALA A 71 -19.82 16.81 24.67
CA ALA A 71 -19.25 15.48 24.89
C ALA A 71 -20.18 14.36 24.37
N ALA A 72 -21.50 14.48 24.59
CA ALA A 72 -22.47 13.54 24.05
C ALA A 72 -22.46 13.52 22.51
N LEU A 73 -22.33 14.68 21.86
CA LEU A 73 -22.14 14.78 20.41
C LEU A 73 -20.81 14.17 19.97
N LEU A 74 -19.74 14.42 20.71
CA LEU A 74 -18.41 13.94 20.38
C LEU A 74 -18.30 12.40 20.48
N LEU A 75 -19.00 11.77 21.44
CA LEU A 75 -19.13 10.30 21.52
C LEU A 75 -19.81 9.68 20.29
N GLN A 76 -20.63 10.44 19.56
CA GLN A 76 -21.31 9.98 18.33
C GLN A 76 -20.41 10.10 17.09
N THR A 77 -19.31 10.85 17.16
CA THR A 77 -18.44 11.05 16.00
C THR A 77 -17.61 9.80 15.71
N ILE A 78 -17.44 9.48 14.41
CA ILE A 78 -16.52 8.42 13.99
C ILE A 78 -15.09 8.88 14.30
N PRO A 79 -14.35 8.15 15.16
CA PRO A 79 -13.02 8.59 15.57
C PRO A 79 -11.94 8.22 14.55
N ILE A 80 -10.80 8.92 14.64
CA ILE A 80 -9.54 8.36 14.19
C ILE A 80 -9.11 7.28 15.20
N ARG A 81 -9.08 6.03 14.74
CA ARG A 81 -8.77 4.86 15.57
C ARG A 81 -7.26 4.66 15.68
N GLY A 82 -6.85 4.04 16.77
CA GLY A 82 -5.45 3.74 17.07
C GLY A 82 -5.14 4.08 18.52
N SER A 83 -5.12 3.09 19.39
CA SER A 83 -4.91 3.27 20.83
C SER A 83 -3.44 3.15 21.27
N ILE A 84 -2.51 2.85 20.35
CA ILE A 84 -1.08 2.63 20.65
C ILE A 84 -0.25 3.65 19.86
N PRO A 85 0.12 4.79 20.48
CA PRO A 85 1.03 5.75 19.85
C PRO A 85 2.38 5.09 19.50
N GLY A 86 2.89 5.32 18.29
CA GLY A 86 4.16 4.75 17.84
C GLY A 86 4.14 3.24 17.50
N GLY A 87 2.99 2.57 17.63
CA GLY A 87 2.76 1.20 17.15
C GLY A 87 3.21 0.08 18.09
N ILE A 88 4.26 0.27 18.89
CA ILE A 88 4.74 -0.74 19.87
C ILE A 88 4.30 -0.31 21.28
N PRO A 89 3.48 -1.11 21.99
CA PRO A 89 3.05 -0.76 23.33
C PRO A 89 4.18 -0.90 24.35
N THR A 90 4.24 0.02 25.32
CA THR A 90 5.19 -0.05 26.45
C THR A 90 4.54 -0.54 27.74
N ASP A 91 3.21 -0.43 27.85
CA ASP A 91 2.47 -0.93 29.00
C ASP A 91 2.51 -2.48 29.03
N PRO A 92 2.91 -3.10 30.14
CA PRO A 92 3.02 -4.56 30.23
C PRO A 92 1.72 -5.32 29.94
N THR A 93 0.56 -4.77 30.30
CA THR A 93 -0.74 -5.42 30.09
C THR A 93 -1.06 -5.48 28.60
N ILE A 94 -0.86 -4.36 27.88
CA ILE A 94 -1.06 -4.29 26.43
C ILE A 94 0.03 -5.08 25.69
N TYR A 95 1.28 -5.03 26.17
CA TYR A 95 2.40 -5.70 25.53
C TYR A 95 2.25 -7.22 25.46
N ARG A 96 1.60 -7.87 26.44
CA ARG A 96 1.35 -9.33 26.37
C ARG A 96 0.49 -9.73 25.17
N PHE A 97 -0.49 -8.91 24.77
CA PHE A 97 -1.27 -9.17 23.55
C PHE A 97 -0.43 -9.00 22.28
N TYR A 98 0.45 -8.00 22.26
CA TYR A 98 1.40 -7.83 21.17
C TYR A 98 2.39 -9.00 21.09
N GLU A 99 2.88 -9.49 22.22
CA GLU A 99 3.75 -10.66 22.33
C GLU A 99 3.07 -11.95 21.85
N MET A 100 1.78 -12.15 22.18
CA MET A 100 1.00 -13.27 21.63
C MET A 100 0.98 -13.26 20.10
N LEU A 101 0.85 -12.08 19.47
CA LEU A 101 0.92 -11.95 18.02
C LEU A 101 2.32 -12.22 17.47
N GLN A 102 3.37 -11.82 18.17
CA GLN A 102 4.76 -12.14 17.77
C GLN A 102 5.04 -13.65 17.83
N VAL A 103 4.49 -14.35 18.82
CA VAL A 103 4.70 -15.80 19.00
C VAL A 103 3.79 -16.62 18.08
N TYR A 104 2.51 -16.28 17.98
CA TYR A 104 1.50 -17.10 17.31
C TYR A 104 0.98 -16.52 15.99
N GLY A 105 1.46 -15.36 15.54
CA GLY A 105 0.94 -14.71 14.33
C GLY A 105 1.04 -15.58 13.08
N THR A 106 2.18 -16.27 12.88
CA THR A 106 2.37 -17.20 11.76
C THR A 106 1.51 -18.47 11.90
N THR A 107 1.35 -18.97 13.13
CA THR A 107 0.46 -20.11 13.44
C THR A 107 -1.00 -19.78 13.17
N LEU A 108 -1.48 -18.61 13.61
CA LEU A 108 -2.83 -18.13 13.31
C LEU A 108 -3.06 -18.03 11.80
N LYS A 109 -2.08 -17.48 11.06
CA LYS A 109 -2.15 -17.43 9.60
C LYS A 109 -2.29 -18.82 8.97
N ALA A 110 -1.45 -19.77 9.37
CA ALA A 110 -1.46 -21.12 8.83
C ALA A 110 -2.79 -21.84 9.11
N LEU A 111 -3.27 -21.81 10.36
CA LEU A 111 -4.51 -22.46 10.76
C LEU A 111 -5.75 -21.85 10.10
N VAL A 112 -5.80 -20.53 9.93
CA VAL A 112 -6.88 -19.87 9.19
C VAL A 112 -6.92 -20.36 7.75
N HIS A 113 -5.77 -20.39 7.08
CA HIS A 113 -5.68 -20.84 5.70
C HIS A 113 -6.06 -22.32 5.54
N GLU A 114 -5.70 -23.16 6.51
CA GLU A 114 -6.04 -24.59 6.51
C GLU A 114 -7.54 -24.82 6.72
N GLN A 115 -8.17 -24.11 7.67
CA GLN A 115 -9.55 -24.38 8.07
C GLN A 115 -10.61 -23.64 7.22
N PHE A 116 -10.27 -22.45 6.72
CA PHE A 116 -11.22 -21.58 5.99
C PHE A 116 -10.82 -21.37 4.53
N GLY A 117 -9.52 -21.46 4.23
CA GLY A 117 -8.94 -21.12 2.93
C GLY A 117 -8.21 -19.77 2.94
N ASP A 118 -7.65 -19.43 1.78
CA ASP A 118 -7.03 -18.12 1.53
C ASP A 118 -7.98 -16.97 1.85
N GLY A 119 -7.52 -15.91 2.50
CA GLY A 119 -8.36 -14.81 2.99
C GLY A 119 -7.92 -14.26 4.34
N ILE A 120 -8.83 -13.56 5.03
CA ILE A 120 -8.57 -12.97 6.35
C ILE A 120 -9.73 -13.20 7.33
N ILE A 121 -9.43 -13.13 8.62
CA ILE A 121 -10.44 -12.97 9.67
C ILE A 121 -10.64 -11.47 9.90
N SER A 122 -11.88 -10.98 9.72
CA SER A 122 -12.18 -9.54 9.81
C SER A 122 -11.97 -8.98 11.21
N ALA A 123 -11.39 -7.79 11.29
CA ALA A 123 -11.35 -6.95 12.50
C ALA A 123 -12.44 -5.84 12.47
N ILE A 124 -13.35 -5.88 11.49
CA ILE A 124 -14.46 -4.91 11.34
C ILE A 124 -15.80 -5.59 11.62
N ASN A 125 -16.10 -6.67 10.90
CA ASN A 125 -17.19 -7.57 11.28
C ASN A 125 -16.66 -8.53 12.35
N PHE A 126 -16.56 -7.99 13.56
CA PHE A 126 -15.76 -8.54 14.65
C PHE A 126 -16.40 -8.22 16.00
N LYS A 127 -16.24 -9.13 16.96
CA LYS A 127 -16.53 -8.89 18.37
C LYS A 127 -15.44 -9.49 19.25
N LEU A 128 -15.22 -8.83 20.38
CA LEU A 128 -14.28 -9.21 21.44
C LEU A 128 -15.07 -9.41 22.74
N ASP A 129 -14.68 -10.42 23.50
CA ASP A 129 -15.15 -10.61 24.87
C ASP A 129 -14.00 -11.04 25.79
N VAL A 130 -14.08 -10.66 27.07
CA VAL A 130 -13.10 -11.00 28.10
C VAL A 130 -13.83 -11.55 29.31
N ARG A 131 -13.54 -12.80 29.66
CA ARG A 131 -14.13 -13.47 30.82
C ARG A 131 -13.07 -13.93 31.79
N LYS A 132 -13.37 -13.74 33.06
CA LYS A 132 -12.58 -14.26 34.16
C LYS A 132 -13.09 -15.65 34.53
N VAL A 133 -12.18 -16.62 34.67
CA VAL A 133 -12.48 -17.98 35.11
C VAL A 133 -11.49 -18.42 36.19
N ALA A 134 -11.88 -19.34 37.06
CA ALA A 134 -10.97 -19.90 38.05
C ALA A 134 -9.90 -20.78 37.36
N ASP A 135 -8.65 -20.70 37.82
CA ASP A 135 -7.59 -21.60 37.38
C ASP A 135 -7.62 -22.90 38.21
N PRO A 136 -7.67 -24.09 37.59
CA PRO A 136 -7.62 -25.36 38.31
C PRO A 136 -6.39 -25.54 39.21
N GLU A 137 -5.27 -24.88 38.90
CA GLU A 137 -4.03 -24.94 39.68
C GLU A 137 -3.95 -23.85 40.78
N GLY A 138 -5.01 -23.07 40.94
CA GLY A 138 -5.09 -21.95 41.88
C GLY A 138 -4.83 -20.61 41.19
N GLY A 139 -5.63 -19.60 41.54
CA GLY A 139 -5.64 -18.30 40.88
C GLY A 139 -6.73 -18.17 39.84
N GLU A 140 -6.53 -17.29 38.85
CA GLU A 140 -7.56 -16.83 37.93
C GLU A 140 -6.99 -16.73 36.51
N ARG A 141 -7.79 -17.09 35.50
CA ARG A 141 -7.44 -16.95 34.09
C ARG A 141 -8.37 -15.95 33.40
N ALA A 142 -7.84 -15.27 32.39
CA ALA A 142 -8.64 -14.52 31.43
C ALA A 142 -8.83 -15.34 30.16
N VAL A 143 -10.08 -15.62 29.80
CA VAL A 143 -10.46 -16.17 28.50
C VAL A 143 -10.87 -15.02 27.61
N ILE A 144 -10.15 -14.85 26.51
CA ILE A 144 -10.35 -13.74 25.57
C ILE A 144 -10.75 -14.33 24.23
N THR A 145 -11.95 -13.98 23.78
CA THR A 145 -12.51 -14.52 22.55
C THR A 145 -12.45 -13.48 21.44
N LEU A 146 -11.75 -13.83 20.36
CA LEU A 146 -11.69 -13.07 19.12
C LEU A 146 -12.62 -13.76 18.11
N ASP A 147 -13.77 -13.16 17.81
CA ASP A 147 -14.76 -13.72 16.87
C ASP A 147 -14.92 -12.75 15.70
N GLY A 148 -14.29 -13.08 14.57
CA GLY A 148 -14.31 -12.30 13.35
C GLY A 148 -14.85 -13.09 12.17
N LYS A 149 -15.62 -12.43 11.30
CA LYS A 149 -16.11 -13.05 10.07
C LYS A 149 -14.95 -13.36 9.13
N TYR A 150 -14.87 -14.60 8.64
CA TYR A 150 -13.97 -14.94 7.55
C TYR A 150 -14.38 -14.24 6.26
N LEU A 151 -13.41 -13.58 5.61
CA LEU A 151 -13.57 -12.92 4.33
C LEU A 151 -12.63 -13.60 3.32
N PRO A 152 -13.16 -14.35 2.35
CA PRO A 152 -12.33 -14.87 1.26
C PRO A 152 -11.77 -13.68 0.45
N PRO A 153 -10.64 -13.86 -0.26
CA PRO A 153 -10.10 -12.84 -1.14
C PRO A 153 -11.16 -12.40 -2.14
N ASN A 154 -11.19 -11.11 -2.41
CA ASN A 154 -12.09 -10.56 -3.41
C ASN A 154 -11.84 -11.29 -4.75
N PRO A 155 -12.87 -11.80 -5.45
CA PRO A 155 -12.70 -12.38 -6.78
C PRO A 155 -12.23 -11.39 -7.86
N PHE A 156 -11.95 -10.13 -7.51
CA PHE A 156 -11.18 -9.20 -8.33
C PHE A 156 -9.68 -9.16 -7.96
N ASP A 157 -9.31 -9.50 -6.72
CA ASP A 157 -7.90 -9.69 -6.30
C ASP A 157 -7.39 -11.08 -6.69
N ARG A 158 -8.30 -12.04 -6.87
CA ARG A 158 -8.06 -13.21 -7.71
C ARG A 158 -8.40 -12.81 -9.13
N VAL A 159 -7.41 -12.57 -9.98
CA VAL A 159 -7.63 -12.65 -11.43
C VAL A 159 -8.32 -14.00 -11.68
N ARG A 160 -9.63 -13.97 -11.92
CA ARG A 160 -10.36 -15.15 -12.36
C ARG A 160 -9.77 -15.49 -13.72
N TYR A 161 -9.01 -16.56 -13.78
CA TYR A 161 -8.81 -17.30 -15.02
C TYR A 161 -10.18 -17.77 -15.51
N ARG A 162 -10.84 -16.91 -16.30
CA ARG A 162 -11.86 -17.37 -17.24
C ARG A 162 -11.09 -17.88 -18.45
N GLY A 163 -10.91 -19.20 -18.49
CA GLY A 163 -10.50 -19.90 -19.69
C GLY A 163 -11.35 -19.44 -20.86
N GLY A 164 -10.68 -18.84 -21.85
CA GLY A 164 -11.29 -18.26 -23.05
C GLY A 164 -10.61 -16.99 -23.57
N LEU A 165 -9.82 -16.27 -22.75
CA LEU A 165 -8.99 -15.13 -23.18
C LEU A 165 -7.50 -15.45 -22.97
N MET A 166 -6.64 -14.95 -23.86
CA MET A 166 -5.17 -15.12 -23.79
C MET A 166 -4.63 -14.74 -22.40
N ASP A 167 -3.81 -15.63 -21.84
CA ASP A 167 -3.06 -15.38 -20.62
C ASP A 167 -1.78 -14.59 -20.95
N PHE A 168 -1.82 -13.28 -20.71
CA PHE A 168 -0.69 -12.39 -21.02
C PHE A 168 0.52 -12.59 -20.11
N ALA A 169 0.32 -13.12 -18.90
CA ALA A 169 1.42 -13.48 -18.01
C ALA A 169 2.15 -14.71 -18.56
N GLN A 170 1.41 -15.76 -18.93
CA GLN A 170 2.00 -16.93 -19.58
C GLN A 170 2.65 -16.58 -20.92
N ARG A 171 2.02 -15.73 -21.74
CA ARG A 171 2.62 -15.22 -22.99
C ARG A 171 3.97 -14.54 -22.72
N THR A 172 4.08 -13.75 -21.66
CA THR A 172 5.33 -13.10 -21.27
C THR A 172 6.41 -14.13 -20.91
N ILE A 173 6.05 -15.19 -20.18
CA ILE A 173 6.95 -16.31 -19.86
C ILE A 173 7.39 -17.05 -21.12
N ASP A 174 6.47 -17.34 -22.04
CA ASP A 174 6.74 -18.08 -23.26
C ASP A 174 7.74 -17.33 -24.17
N ILE A 175 7.57 -16.01 -24.32
CA ILE A 175 8.51 -15.16 -25.08
C ILE A 175 9.89 -15.16 -24.43
N ALA A 176 9.97 -15.02 -23.09
CA ALA A 176 11.25 -15.05 -22.39
C ALA A 176 11.94 -16.41 -22.57
N ARG A 177 11.18 -17.51 -22.47
CA ARG A 177 11.69 -18.87 -22.65
C ARG A 177 12.20 -19.11 -24.08
N GLN A 178 11.45 -18.65 -25.07
CA GLN A 178 11.88 -18.70 -26.47
C GLN A 178 13.17 -17.90 -26.68
N ASN A 179 13.25 -16.68 -26.14
CA ASN A 179 14.42 -15.83 -26.28
C ASN A 179 15.67 -16.47 -25.68
N VAL A 180 15.55 -17.14 -24.52
CA VAL A 180 16.66 -17.92 -23.93
C VAL A 180 17.09 -19.06 -24.84
N ALA A 181 16.15 -19.80 -25.41
CA ALA A 181 16.46 -20.87 -26.36
C ALA A 181 17.19 -20.36 -27.62
N GLU A 182 16.95 -19.10 -27.99
CA GLU A 182 17.60 -18.40 -29.10
C GLU A 182 18.93 -17.70 -28.70
N GLY A 183 19.41 -17.89 -27.47
CA GLY A 183 20.68 -17.32 -26.97
C GLY A 183 20.55 -15.90 -26.39
N GLY A 184 19.33 -15.41 -26.21
CA GLY A 184 19.02 -14.12 -25.59
C GLY A 184 18.91 -14.17 -24.05
N ARG A 185 18.78 -12.98 -23.45
CA ARG A 185 18.61 -12.83 -21.99
C ARG A 185 17.16 -13.19 -21.56
N PRO A 186 16.94 -13.69 -20.34
CA PRO A 186 15.65 -14.22 -19.88
C PRO A 186 14.68 -13.10 -19.49
N PHE A 187 14.33 -12.20 -20.40
CA PHE A 187 13.37 -11.11 -20.12
C PHE A 187 12.46 -10.88 -21.33
N ALA A 188 11.20 -10.56 -21.03
CA ALA A 188 10.19 -10.25 -22.02
C ALA A 188 9.17 -9.25 -21.47
N THR A 189 8.45 -8.61 -22.38
CA THR A 189 7.40 -7.64 -22.07
C THR A 189 6.25 -7.79 -23.06
N VAL A 190 5.03 -7.75 -22.54
CA VAL A 190 3.78 -7.74 -23.30
C VAL A 190 2.96 -6.53 -22.86
N ILE A 191 2.57 -5.68 -23.80
CA ILE A 191 1.75 -4.48 -23.59
C ILE A 191 0.36 -4.78 -24.10
N VAL A 192 -0.63 -4.68 -23.21
CA VAL A 192 -2.02 -5.01 -23.48
C VAL A 192 -2.87 -3.75 -23.38
N LYS A 193 -3.76 -3.52 -24.35
CA LYS A 193 -4.74 -2.44 -24.29
C LYS A 193 -6.08 -2.96 -24.80
N ASN A 194 -7.15 -2.69 -24.07
CA ASN A 194 -8.51 -3.19 -24.38
C ASN A 194 -8.58 -4.73 -24.56
N GLY A 195 -7.76 -5.49 -23.83
CA GLY A 195 -7.72 -6.94 -23.91
C GLY A 195 -6.97 -7.51 -25.12
N GLU A 196 -6.26 -6.68 -25.89
CA GLU A 196 -5.46 -7.11 -27.03
C GLU A 196 -3.98 -6.75 -26.86
N ILE A 197 -3.09 -7.56 -27.43
CA ILE A 197 -1.65 -7.27 -27.43
C ILE A 197 -1.37 -6.11 -28.40
N LEU A 198 -1.00 -4.96 -27.82
CA LEU A 198 -0.59 -3.79 -28.57
C LEU A 198 0.84 -3.95 -29.11
N ALA A 199 1.75 -4.43 -28.25
CA ALA A 199 3.11 -4.76 -28.60
C ALA A 199 3.70 -5.79 -27.63
N GLU A 200 4.70 -6.52 -28.08
CA GLU A 200 5.46 -7.45 -27.27
C GLU A 200 6.90 -7.50 -27.79
N SER A 201 7.85 -7.75 -26.88
CA SER A 201 9.26 -7.91 -27.21
C SER A 201 10.00 -8.76 -26.17
N PRO A 202 10.93 -9.62 -26.59
CA PRO A 202 11.98 -10.12 -25.71
C PRO A 202 13.08 -9.06 -25.49
N ASN A 203 14.02 -9.35 -24.59
CA ASN A 203 15.28 -8.62 -24.46
C ASN A 203 16.24 -9.04 -25.57
N LEU A 204 16.73 -8.06 -26.33
CA LEU A 204 17.59 -8.28 -27.49
C LEU A 204 19.02 -7.74 -27.30
N VAL A 205 19.44 -7.44 -26.07
CA VAL A 205 20.78 -6.87 -25.78
C VAL A 205 21.89 -7.78 -26.34
N ALA A 206 21.78 -9.09 -26.12
CA ALA A 206 22.79 -10.04 -26.58
C ALA A 206 22.82 -10.16 -28.11
N GLN A 207 21.65 -10.12 -28.74
CA GLN A 207 21.49 -10.33 -30.18
C GLN A 207 21.79 -9.08 -31.03
N THR A 208 21.59 -7.89 -30.47
CA THR A 208 21.73 -6.61 -31.21
C THR A 208 22.96 -5.82 -30.80
N HIS A 209 23.63 -6.22 -29.71
CA HIS A 209 24.70 -5.46 -29.08
C HIS A 209 24.28 -4.03 -28.66
N ASP A 210 22.98 -3.76 -28.55
CA ASP A 210 22.44 -2.51 -28.03
C ASP A 210 22.17 -2.68 -26.51
N PRO A 211 22.90 -1.97 -25.63
CA PRO A 211 22.72 -2.08 -24.18
C PRO A 211 21.36 -1.57 -23.68
N THR A 212 20.59 -0.88 -24.52
CA THR A 212 19.25 -0.36 -24.24
C THR A 212 18.13 -1.24 -24.77
N ALA A 213 18.43 -2.30 -25.52
CA ALA A 213 17.47 -3.22 -26.13
C ALA A 213 16.81 -4.18 -25.10
N HIS A 214 16.40 -3.65 -23.96
CA HIS A 214 15.61 -4.33 -22.95
C HIS A 214 14.18 -4.52 -23.44
N ALA A 215 13.53 -5.58 -22.96
CA ALA A 215 12.20 -5.98 -23.40
C ALA A 215 11.18 -4.84 -23.27
N GLU A 216 11.20 -4.12 -22.15
CA GLU A 216 10.30 -3.01 -21.86
C GLU A 216 10.52 -1.86 -22.84
N ILE A 217 11.78 -1.48 -23.08
CA ILE A 217 12.15 -0.38 -23.99
C ILE A 217 11.69 -0.68 -25.42
N LEU A 218 11.96 -1.89 -25.89
CA LEU A 218 11.58 -2.32 -27.23
C LEU A 218 10.06 -2.42 -27.40
N ALA A 219 9.36 -2.99 -26.41
CA ALA A 219 7.91 -3.10 -26.44
C ALA A 219 7.25 -1.71 -26.40
N ILE A 220 7.69 -0.80 -25.52
CA ILE A 220 7.19 0.57 -25.45
C ILE A 220 7.43 1.30 -26.77
N ARG A 221 8.65 1.24 -27.32
CA ARG A 221 8.99 1.86 -28.62
C ARG A 221 8.09 1.35 -29.74
N LYS A 222 7.86 0.03 -29.80
CA LYS A 222 6.99 -0.62 -30.78
C LYS A 222 5.52 -0.20 -30.62
N ALA A 223 5.02 -0.15 -29.39
CA ALA A 223 3.67 0.31 -29.09
C ALA A 223 3.48 1.78 -29.47
N CYS A 224 4.29 2.68 -28.93
CA CYS A 224 4.22 4.13 -29.14
C CYS A 224 4.30 4.49 -30.64
N THR A 225 5.24 3.92 -31.38
CA THR A 225 5.35 4.12 -32.83
C THR A 225 4.09 3.65 -33.57
N ARG A 226 3.50 2.53 -33.15
CA ARG A 226 2.30 1.96 -33.78
C ARG A 226 1.06 2.85 -33.60
N ILE A 227 0.89 3.48 -32.44
CA ILE A 227 -0.30 4.29 -32.13
C ILE A 227 -0.06 5.81 -32.20
N GLY A 228 1.15 6.24 -32.56
CA GLY A 228 1.47 7.65 -32.77
C GLY A 228 1.38 8.51 -31.50
N THR A 229 1.74 7.95 -30.34
CA THR A 229 1.79 8.68 -29.06
C THR A 229 3.00 8.26 -28.24
N GLU A 230 3.44 9.13 -27.34
CA GLU A 230 4.51 8.86 -26.36
C GLU A 230 4.00 8.24 -25.05
N HIS A 231 2.68 8.10 -24.88
CA HIS A 231 2.06 7.53 -23.68
C HIS A 231 1.15 6.32 -23.98
N LEU A 232 1.00 5.45 -22.99
CA LEU A 232 0.30 4.18 -23.02
C LEU A 232 -0.84 4.13 -21.98
N ILE A 233 -1.47 5.28 -21.69
CA ILE A 233 -2.70 5.35 -20.87
C ILE A 233 -3.74 4.32 -21.38
N GLY A 234 -4.39 3.63 -20.45
CA GLY A 234 -5.35 2.56 -20.74
C GLY A 234 -4.69 1.20 -21.02
N ALA A 235 -3.37 1.09 -20.88
CA ALA A 235 -2.64 -0.17 -21.08
C ALA A 235 -2.19 -0.79 -19.77
N THR A 236 -2.17 -2.13 -19.74
CA THR A 236 -1.49 -2.95 -18.74
C THR A 236 -0.22 -3.52 -19.35
N ILE A 237 0.91 -3.38 -18.67
CA ILE A 237 2.21 -3.86 -19.15
C ILE A 237 2.68 -5.02 -18.29
N TYR A 238 2.79 -6.21 -18.88
CA TYR A 238 3.34 -7.40 -18.25
C TYR A 238 4.83 -7.48 -18.51
N VAL A 239 5.64 -7.57 -17.45
CA VAL A 239 7.09 -7.70 -17.52
C VAL A 239 7.52 -8.95 -16.76
N LEU A 240 8.51 -9.68 -17.29
CA LEU A 240 8.93 -10.92 -16.62
C LEU A 240 9.46 -10.65 -15.22
N ALA A 241 10.32 -9.65 -15.05
CA ALA A 241 10.99 -9.33 -13.80
C ALA A 241 10.75 -7.89 -13.38
N GLN A 242 10.86 -7.62 -12.08
CA GLN A 242 10.84 -6.26 -11.54
C GLN A 242 11.77 -5.34 -12.35
N PRO A 243 11.26 -4.23 -12.94
CA PRO A 243 11.99 -3.45 -13.93
C PRO A 243 13.27 -2.85 -13.35
N CYS A 244 14.31 -2.70 -14.18
CA CYS A 244 15.50 -1.91 -13.83
C CYS A 244 15.22 -0.41 -13.98
N PRO A 245 16.00 0.51 -13.38
CA PRO A 245 15.78 1.95 -13.49
C PRO A 245 15.63 2.51 -14.91
N MET A 246 16.32 1.96 -15.91
CA MET A 246 16.10 2.37 -17.31
C MET A 246 14.68 2.05 -17.78
N CYS A 247 14.24 0.81 -17.57
CA CYS A 247 12.90 0.35 -17.93
C CYS A 247 11.84 1.03 -17.07
N LEU A 248 12.07 1.15 -15.76
CA LEU A 248 11.19 1.82 -14.82
C LEU A 248 10.99 3.29 -15.18
N GLY A 249 12.08 4.01 -15.49
CA GLY A 249 11.98 5.40 -15.96
C GLY A 249 11.13 5.50 -17.22
N SER A 250 11.32 4.57 -18.18
CA SER A 250 10.52 4.54 -19.41
C SER A 250 9.05 4.24 -19.16
N LEU A 251 8.73 3.33 -18.23
CA LEU A 251 7.37 3.02 -17.79
C LEU A 251 6.70 4.24 -17.13
N TYR A 252 7.43 5.02 -16.32
CA TYR A 252 6.93 6.29 -15.79
C TYR A 252 6.62 7.29 -16.91
N TYR A 253 7.52 7.47 -17.87
CA TYR A 253 7.30 8.41 -18.98
C TYR A 253 6.10 8.02 -19.84
N CYS A 254 5.92 6.72 -20.13
CA CYS A 254 4.80 6.29 -20.95
C CYS A 254 3.48 6.16 -20.16
N SER A 255 3.45 6.26 -18.83
CA SER A 255 2.20 6.35 -18.04
C SER A 255 1.12 5.29 -18.37
N PRO A 256 1.43 3.98 -18.29
CA PRO A 256 0.41 2.94 -18.36
C PRO A 256 -0.52 3.00 -17.13
N ASP A 257 -1.67 2.35 -17.20
CA ASP A 257 -2.58 2.24 -16.05
C ASP A 257 -2.00 1.29 -15.00
N GLU A 258 -1.27 0.26 -15.45
CA GLU A 258 -0.70 -0.77 -14.58
C GLU A 258 0.56 -1.42 -15.18
N VAL A 259 1.48 -1.83 -14.31
CA VAL A 259 2.60 -2.72 -14.63
C VAL A 259 2.53 -3.96 -13.75
N VAL A 260 2.47 -5.13 -14.37
CA VAL A 260 2.45 -6.44 -13.71
C VAL A 260 3.83 -7.10 -13.89
N PHE A 261 4.55 -7.36 -12.80
CA PHE A 261 5.83 -8.07 -12.84
C PHE A 261 5.69 -9.50 -12.31
N LEU A 262 6.30 -10.48 -12.98
CA LEU A 262 6.09 -11.91 -12.70
C LEU A 262 7.13 -12.53 -11.74
N THR A 263 8.31 -11.93 -11.63
CA THR A 263 9.35 -12.32 -10.66
C THR A 263 9.99 -11.13 -9.99
N THR A 264 10.37 -11.29 -8.72
CA THR A 264 11.15 -10.31 -7.95
C THR A 264 12.64 -10.49 -8.17
N ARG A 265 13.43 -9.46 -7.83
CA ARG A 265 14.90 -9.50 -7.92
C ARG A 265 15.50 -10.62 -7.09
N ASP A 266 15.11 -10.71 -5.82
CA ASP A 266 15.59 -11.72 -4.88
C ASP A 266 15.32 -13.15 -5.38
N ALA A 267 14.23 -13.34 -6.14
CA ALA A 267 13.86 -14.65 -6.66
C ALA A 267 14.72 -15.11 -7.84
N TYR A 268 15.24 -14.19 -8.68
CA TYR A 268 16.04 -14.56 -9.86
C TYR A 268 17.55 -14.32 -9.69
N GLU A 269 17.98 -13.54 -8.70
CA GLU A 269 19.39 -13.21 -8.44
C GLU A 269 20.31 -14.44 -8.33
N PRO A 270 19.91 -15.57 -7.69
CA PRO A 270 20.71 -16.80 -7.67
C PRO A 270 20.97 -17.43 -9.05
N HIS A 271 20.21 -17.04 -10.07
CA HIS A 271 20.20 -17.66 -11.39
C HIS A 271 20.69 -16.75 -12.51
N TYR A 272 20.75 -15.43 -12.29
CA TYR A 272 21.12 -14.45 -13.31
C TYR A 272 21.81 -13.23 -12.71
N VAL A 273 23.00 -12.93 -13.25
CA VAL A 273 23.80 -11.75 -12.91
C VAL A 273 24.13 -10.96 -14.19
N ASP A 274 24.03 -9.64 -14.14
CA ASP A 274 24.47 -8.66 -15.15
C ASP A 274 25.58 -7.84 -14.50
N ASP A 275 26.82 -8.19 -14.79
CA ASP A 275 28.06 -7.77 -14.11
C ASP A 275 28.73 -6.56 -14.78
N ARG A 276 27.94 -5.51 -15.05
CA ARG A 276 28.46 -4.33 -15.75
C ARG A 276 29.30 -3.45 -14.82
N LYS A 277 30.33 -2.82 -15.39
CA LYS A 277 31.38 -2.03 -14.70
C LYS A 277 30.90 -1.08 -13.57
N TYR A 278 29.75 -0.44 -13.74
CA TYR A 278 29.30 0.65 -12.85
C TYR A 278 28.13 0.28 -11.94
N PHE A 279 27.56 -0.92 -12.09
CA PHE A 279 26.40 -1.33 -11.31
C PHE A 279 26.34 -2.84 -11.14
N GLU A 280 25.96 -3.25 -9.93
CA GLU A 280 25.66 -4.64 -9.61
C GLU A 280 24.15 -4.77 -9.40
N LEU A 281 23.60 -5.97 -9.60
CA LEU A 281 22.15 -6.18 -9.63
C LEU A 281 21.44 -5.83 -8.32
N ASN A 282 22.13 -5.96 -7.19
CA ASN A 282 21.69 -5.65 -5.83
C ASN A 282 21.81 -4.15 -5.49
N MET A 283 22.84 -3.45 -5.96
CA MET A 283 23.12 -2.04 -5.65
C MET A 283 22.56 -1.06 -6.69
N PHE A 284 21.86 -1.56 -7.71
CA PHE A 284 21.50 -0.78 -8.89
C PHE A 284 20.64 0.45 -8.54
N TYR A 285 19.63 0.32 -7.68
CA TYR A 285 18.77 1.46 -7.28
C TYR A 285 19.51 2.46 -6.38
N ASP A 286 20.42 1.98 -5.53
CA ASP A 286 21.20 2.83 -4.64
C ASP A 286 22.12 3.78 -5.41
N GLU A 287 22.73 3.31 -6.51
CA GLU A 287 23.54 4.17 -7.38
C GLU A 287 22.75 5.34 -7.99
N PHE A 288 21.48 5.14 -8.33
CA PHE A 288 20.63 6.20 -8.89
C PHE A 288 20.16 7.21 -7.83
N ALA A 289 20.05 6.78 -6.57
CA ALA A 289 19.69 7.64 -5.45
C ALA A 289 20.83 8.58 -5.02
N LYS A 290 22.09 8.24 -5.32
CA LYS A 290 23.25 9.09 -5.00
C LYS A 290 23.24 10.41 -5.78
N PRO A 291 23.72 11.52 -5.16
CA PRO A 291 24.11 12.74 -5.88
C PRO A 291 25.01 12.41 -7.08
N TRP A 292 24.86 13.15 -8.19
CA TRP A 292 25.52 12.81 -9.46
C TRP A 292 27.05 12.73 -9.36
N ASP A 293 27.64 13.50 -8.46
CA ASP A 293 29.07 13.58 -8.16
C ASP A 293 29.58 12.45 -7.23
N GLN A 294 28.68 11.65 -6.68
CA GLN A 294 28.97 10.51 -5.79
C GLN A 294 28.71 9.15 -6.44
N ARG A 295 28.24 9.13 -7.69
CA ARG A 295 27.96 7.89 -8.43
C ARG A 295 29.25 7.22 -8.89
N ARG A 296 29.22 5.88 -9.04
CA ARG A 296 30.34 5.14 -9.65
C ARG A 296 30.60 5.54 -11.11
N LEU A 297 29.58 6.08 -11.79
CA LEU A 297 29.71 6.63 -13.13
C LEU A 297 30.45 7.98 -13.04
N PRO A 298 31.64 8.13 -13.66
CA PRO A 298 32.35 9.40 -13.65
C PRO A 298 31.56 10.46 -14.44
N MET A 299 31.14 11.51 -13.74
CA MET A 299 30.39 12.62 -14.28
C MET A 299 31.12 13.94 -13.98
N ARG A 300 31.10 14.88 -14.91
CA ARG A 300 31.68 16.23 -14.76
C ARG A 300 30.64 17.28 -15.12
N TYR A 301 30.42 18.24 -14.25
CA TYR A 301 29.56 19.40 -14.53
C TYR A 301 30.38 20.56 -15.08
N GLU A 302 30.00 21.05 -16.26
CA GLU A 302 30.64 22.18 -16.93
C GLU A 302 29.55 23.15 -17.40
N PRO A 303 29.18 24.16 -16.59
CA PRO A 303 28.08 25.05 -16.90
C PRO A 303 28.36 25.93 -18.13
N ARG A 304 27.35 26.10 -18.98
CA ARG A 304 27.33 27.00 -20.14
C ARG A 304 25.98 27.69 -20.19
N ASP A 305 25.96 29.03 -20.12
CA ASP A 305 24.69 29.78 -20.15
C ASP A 305 23.87 29.49 -21.42
N ALA A 306 24.55 29.34 -22.56
CA ALA A 306 23.95 28.96 -23.83
C ALA A 306 23.19 27.63 -23.79
N ALA A 307 23.48 26.71 -22.84
CA ALA A 307 22.72 25.48 -22.68
C ALA A 307 21.32 25.74 -22.11
N VAL A 308 21.16 26.76 -21.25
CA VAL A 308 19.86 27.17 -20.69
C VAL A 308 19.02 27.87 -21.78
N ASP A 309 19.66 28.58 -22.70
CA ASP A 309 18.97 29.27 -23.80
C ASP A 309 18.21 28.31 -24.72
N VAL A 310 18.63 27.05 -24.83
CA VAL A 310 17.88 26.01 -25.56
C VAL A 310 16.49 25.77 -24.95
N TYR A 311 16.38 25.81 -23.62
CA TYR A 311 15.10 25.64 -22.93
C TYR A 311 14.22 26.88 -23.06
N LYS A 312 14.81 28.09 -23.09
CA LYS A 312 14.09 29.34 -23.37
C LYS A 312 13.49 29.31 -24.78
N LEU A 313 14.29 28.90 -25.77
CA LEU A 313 13.83 28.72 -27.14
C LEU A 313 12.68 27.70 -27.24
N TRP A 314 12.78 26.59 -26.50
CA TRP A 314 11.69 25.61 -26.43
C TRP A 314 10.42 26.24 -25.85
N GLN A 315 10.54 26.97 -24.74
CA GLN A 315 9.39 27.63 -24.10
C GLN A 315 8.72 28.65 -25.04
N GLU A 316 9.51 29.48 -25.73
CA GLU A 316 9.01 30.46 -26.70
C GLU A 316 8.24 29.78 -27.84
N ARG A 317 8.77 28.67 -28.38
CA ARG A 317 8.10 27.90 -29.42
C ARG A 317 6.84 27.19 -28.97
N ASN A 318 6.64 27.03 -27.66
CA ASN A 318 5.46 26.40 -27.06
C ASN A 318 4.58 27.42 -26.32
N GLY A 319 4.53 28.67 -26.81
CA GLY A 319 3.57 29.68 -26.34
C GLY A 319 3.82 30.17 -24.91
N GLY A 320 5.05 30.04 -24.40
CA GLY A 320 5.39 30.42 -23.03
C GLY A 320 5.08 29.33 -21.99
N GLU A 321 4.43 28.24 -22.39
CA GLU A 321 4.08 27.15 -21.48
C GLU A 321 5.33 26.34 -21.09
N ARG A 322 5.38 25.94 -19.81
CA ARG A 322 6.43 25.06 -19.26
C ARG A 322 5.99 23.59 -19.26
N ARG A 323 5.11 23.20 -20.19
CA ARG A 323 4.49 21.87 -20.25
C ARG A 323 4.47 21.32 -21.67
N VAL A 324 4.67 20.02 -21.80
CA VAL A 324 4.57 19.32 -23.09
C VAL A 324 3.08 19.16 -23.44
N PRO A 325 2.62 19.65 -24.61
CA PRO A 325 1.22 19.51 -25.02
C PRO A 325 0.79 18.04 -25.09
N GLY A 326 -0.35 17.71 -24.47
CA GLY A 326 -0.90 16.35 -24.47
C GLY A 326 -0.23 15.35 -23.53
N ALA A 327 0.81 15.76 -22.79
CA ALA A 327 1.48 14.89 -21.83
C ALA A 327 0.54 14.52 -20.66
N PRO A 328 0.51 13.25 -20.22
CA PRO A 328 -0.22 12.83 -19.03
C PRO A 328 0.23 13.59 -17.78
N THR A 329 -0.71 14.13 -17.00
CA THR A 329 -0.39 14.83 -15.72
C THR A 329 -1.05 14.13 -14.54
N SER A 330 -0.33 14.03 -13.41
CA SER A 330 -0.92 13.51 -12.17
C SER A 330 -2.00 14.45 -11.63
N THR A 331 -3.15 13.93 -11.22
CA THR A 331 -4.26 14.69 -10.59
C THR A 331 -4.02 15.08 -9.12
N ARG A 332 -2.78 14.99 -8.60
CA ARG A 332 -2.52 15.41 -7.21
C ARG A 332 -2.72 16.92 -7.07
N PRO A 333 -3.45 17.40 -6.04
CA PRO A 333 -3.59 18.83 -5.80
C PRO A 333 -2.20 19.44 -5.56
N GLY A 334 -1.87 20.45 -6.36
CA GLY A 334 -0.56 21.07 -6.37
C GLY A 334 -0.20 21.65 -5.01
N LYS A 335 1.01 21.35 -4.53
CA LYS A 335 1.66 22.22 -3.54
C LYS A 335 1.86 23.58 -4.22
N ASN A 336 1.25 24.59 -3.63
CA ASN A 336 1.40 26.01 -3.94
C ASN A 336 2.89 26.32 -4.19
N PRO A 337 3.29 26.97 -5.30
CA PRO A 337 4.66 27.46 -5.43
C PRO A 337 4.90 28.45 -4.29
N ARG A 338 5.96 28.21 -3.51
CA ARG A 338 6.38 29.10 -2.44
C ARG A 338 6.53 30.50 -3.02
N GLY A 339 5.82 31.45 -2.42
CA GLY A 339 6.17 32.85 -2.56
C GLY A 339 7.53 33.09 -1.93
N GLU A 340 8.40 33.72 -2.69
CA GLU A 340 9.29 34.82 -2.33
C GLU A 340 9.86 35.41 -3.63
#